data_AF-A0A643K2B0-F1
#
_entry.id   AF-A0A643K2B0-F1
#
_cell.length_a   1.000
_cell.length_b   1.000
_cell.length_c   1.000
_cell.angle_alpha   90.00
_cell.angle_beta   90.00
_cell.angle_gamma   90.00
#
_symmetry.space_group_name_H-M   'P 1'
#
loop_
_entity.id
_entity.type
_entity.pdbx_description
1 polymer ?
#
loop_
_entity_poly.entity_id
_entity_poly.type
_entity_poly.pdbx_seq_one_letter_code
_entity_poly.pdbx_strand_id
1 'polypeptide(L)'
;MVAAMVLFTGCTGGGGPNVASSPSQTTDSSTPDQPTLPFETPGPGECTQSFEPPQPSPKGDLKPEPYPAYPGTVTAESAEGFVVNYHYALVYNEILTHSTENTTISIGATTLSRLTEPAGDGYLVGIQHSGYTEEEDGLHADYYGRAVYYITPEYALSLNLDHDGPLDEVESLQSVNYSSSGTLTIYCQSDE
;
A
#
# COMPACT_ATOMS: atom_id res chain seq x y z
N MET A 1 -56.53 24.67 -22.98
CA MET A 1 -57.46 25.76 -22.58
C MET A 1 -56.62 26.96 -22.21
N VAL A 2 -57.11 28.13 -22.62
CA VAL A 2 -56.54 29.48 -22.46
C VAL A 2 -56.18 29.79 -21.01
N ALA A 3 -55.06 30.48 -20.76
CA ALA A 3 -55.03 31.82 -20.14
C ALA A 3 -53.62 32.25 -19.72
N ALA A 4 -53.30 33.48 -20.09
CA ALA A 4 -52.15 34.27 -19.65
C ALA A 4 -52.43 34.95 -18.28
N MET A 5 -51.54 35.90 -17.94
CA MET A 5 -51.56 36.90 -16.84
C MET A 5 -50.84 36.41 -15.57
N VAL A 6 -49.89 37.14 -14.98
CA VAL A 6 -50.03 38.48 -14.39
C VAL A 6 -48.69 39.28 -14.33
N LEU A 7 -48.81 40.59 -14.50
CA LEU A 7 -47.82 41.67 -14.31
C LEU A 7 -47.71 42.11 -12.83
N PHE A 8 -46.59 42.74 -12.41
CA PHE A 8 -46.53 44.17 -11.98
C PHE A 8 -45.24 44.53 -11.20
N THR A 9 -44.60 45.63 -11.62
CA THR A 9 -43.86 46.70 -10.87
C THR A 9 -42.86 46.33 -9.76
N GLY A 10 -41.67 46.91 -9.64
CA GLY A 10 -41.05 48.11 -10.21
C GLY A 10 -40.11 48.72 -9.15
N CYS A 11 -38.93 49.20 -9.55
CA CYS A 11 -38.21 50.25 -8.82
C CYS A 11 -37.29 51.01 -9.79
N THR A 12 -37.63 52.29 -9.95
CA THR A 12 -36.85 53.36 -10.57
C THR A 12 -35.79 53.88 -9.60
N GLY A 13 -34.56 54.05 -10.08
CA GLY A 13 -33.51 54.80 -9.38
C GLY A 13 -32.29 54.98 -10.27
N GLY A 14 -32.18 56.16 -10.89
CA GLY A 14 -31.07 56.53 -11.77
C GLY A 14 -29.86 57.11 -11.03
N GLY A 15 -28.68 56.96 -11.64
CA GLY A 15 -27.42 57.62 -11.29
C GLY A 15 -26.25 56.90 -11.95
N GLY A 16 -25.73 57.41 -13.08
CA GLY A 16 -24.48 56.91 -13.70
C GLY A 16 -23.22 57.57 -13.10
N PRO A 17 -22.04 57.54 -13.77
CA PRO A 17 -21.47 56.57 -14.71
C PRO A 17 -20.06 56.06 -14.28
N ASN A 18 -19.49 55.11 -15.04
CA ASN A 18 -18.11 54.53 -14.95
C ASN A 18 -17.92 53.51 -13.81
N VAL A 19 -17.32 52.33 -13.99
CA VAL A 19 -16.00 52.03 -14.58
C VAL A 19 -15.99 50.63 -15.19
N ALA A 20 -15.28 50.48 -16.32
CA ALA A 20 -15.01 49.23 -17.00
C ALA A 20 -14.29 48.19 -16.13
N SER A 21 -14.62 46.91 -16.32
CA SER A 21 -13.66 45.78 -16.37
C SER A 21 -14.38 44.53 -16.86
N SER A 22 -13.91 43.99 -17.98
CA SER A 22 -14.18 42.62 -18.45
C SER A 22 -12.89 41.81 -18.24
N PRO A 23 -12.95 40.48 -18.37
CA PRO A 23 -12.90 39.52 -17.28
C PRO A 23 -11.46 39.10 -16.93
N SER A 24 -11.14 38.98 -15.64
CA SER A 24 -10.05 38.09 -15.22
C SER A 24 -10.63 36.69 -15.10
N GLN A 25 -10.64 35.97 -16.21
CA GLN A 25 -10.80 34.53 -16.20
C GLN A 25 -9.48 33.96 -15.67
N THR A 26 -9.39 33.81 -14.35
CA THR A 26 -8.33 33.02 -13.72
C THR A 26 -8.52 31.59 -14.23
N THR A 27 -7.72 31.17 -15.19
CA THR A 27 -7.56 29.75 -15.48
C THR A 27 -6.76 29.18 -14.31
N ASP A 28 -7.46 28.77 -13.27
CA ASP A 28 -6.94 27.77 -12.34
C ASP A 28 -6.61 26.55 -13.21
N SER A 29 -5.32 26.39 -13.54
CA SER A 29 -4.80 25.09 -13.91
C SER A 29 -4.90 24.25 -12.65
N SER A 30 -6.05 23.61 -12.46
CA SER A 30 -6.13 22.41 -11.65
C SER A 30 -5.23 21.39 -12.34
N THR A 31 -3.95 21.35 -11.94
CA THR A 31 -3.17 20.13 -12.07
C THR A 31 -4.05 19.02 -11.50
N PRO A 32 -4.34 17.93 -12.25
CA PRO A 32 -5.08 16.83 -11.67
C PRO A 32 -4.39 16.45 -10.37
N ASP A 33 -5.09 16.57 -9.24
CA ASP A 33 -4.59 16.12 -7.95
C ASP A 33 -4.22 14.65 -8.15
N GLN A 34 -2.92 14.37 -8.20
CA GLN A 34 -2.43 13.01 -8.15
C GLN A 34 -2.99 12.43 -6.84
N PRO A 35 -3.64 11.27 -6.86
CA PRO A 35 -4.28 10.73 -5.66
C PRO A 35 -3.26 10.71 -4.52
N THR A 36 -3.55 11.45 -3.46
CA THR A 36 -2.71 11.55 -2.29
C THR A 36 -2.69 10.18 -1.61
N LEU A 37 -1.51 9.59 -1.51
CA LEU A 37 -1.34 8.35 -0.75
C LEU A 37 -1.68 8.62 0.73
N PRO A 38 -2.39 7.70 1.40
CA PRO A 38 -2.78 7.87 2.80
C PRO A 38 -1.62 7.70 3.80
N PHE A 39 -0.38 7.66 3.31
CA PHE A 39 0.85 7.46 4.07
C PHE A 39 1.98 8.31 3.49
N GLU A 40 3.02 8.56 4.29
CA GLU A 40 4.19 9.28 3.84
C GLU A 40 5.05 8.40 2.93
N THR A 41 5.57 9.00 1.87
CA THR A 41 6.52 8.38 0.95
C THR A 41 7.86 9.13 1.05
N PRO A 42 9.00 8.42 0.91
CA PRO A 42 10.30 9.09 0.81
C PRO A 42 10.30 10.11 -0.33
N GLY A 43 10.94 11.27 -0.10
CA GLY A 43 11.23 12.21 -1.17
C GLY A 43 12.25 11.63 -2.17
N PRO A 44 12.37 12.23 -3.37
CA PRO A 44 13.38 11.81 -4.35
C PRO A 44 14.78 11.81 -3.75
N GLY A 45 15.48 10.66 -3.81
CA GLY A 45 16.82 10.49 -3.25
C GLY A 45 16.90 10.47 -1.71
N GLU A 46 15.75 10.49 -1.01
CA GLU A 46 15.68 10.46 0.46
C GLU A 46 15.39 9.06 1.03
N CYS A 47 15.45 8.02 0.19
CA CYS A 47 15.18 6.65 0.63
C CYS A 47 16.31 6.10 1.50
N THR A 48 15.98 5.74 2.73
CA THR A 48 16.86 4.94 3.61
C THR A 48 16.14 3.68 4.02
N GLN A 49 16.76 2.52 3.82
CA GLN A 49 16.22 1.25 4.28
C GLN A 49 16.20 1.25 5.81
N SER A 50 15.01 1.14 6.39
CA SER A 50 14.79 1.19 7.84
C SER A 50 14.51 -0.17 8.46
N PHE A 51 14.24 -1.17 7.62
CA PHE A 51 13.97 -2.54 8.04
C PHE A 51 15.05 -3.50 7.55
N GLU A 52 15.65 -4.20 8.51
CA GLU A 52 16.54 -5.32 8.24
C GLU A 52 15.75 -6.62 8.46
N PRO A 53 15.50 -7.41 7.40
CA PRO A 53 14.71 -8.63 7.52
C PRO A 53 15.50 -9.73 8.27
N PRO A 54 14.82 -10.63 9.02
CA PRO A 54 15.48 -11.71 9.75
C PRO A 54 16.37 -12.60 8.90
N GLN A 55 17.58 -12.89 9.39
CA GLN A 55 18.56 -13.81 8.78
C GLN A 55 18.93 -14.91 9.78
N PRO A 56 18.02 -15.84 10.10
CA PRO A 56 18.29 -16.91 11.07
C PRO A 56 19.41 -17.84 10.60
N SER A 57 20.03 -18.55 11.54
CA SER A 57 20.88 -19.70 11.20
C SER A 57 20.01 -20.94 10.92
N PRO A 58 20.49 -21.91 10.12
CA PRO A 58 19.81 -23.19 9.95
C PRO A 58 19.56 -23.92 11.28
N LYS A 59 18.46 -24.67 11.38
CA LYS A 59 18.08 -25.48 12.55
C LYS A 59 17.69 -26.88 12.10
N GLY A 60 18.49 -27.88 12.45
CA GLY A 60 18.31 -29.24 11.92
C GLY A 60 18.30 -29.23 10.39
N ASP A 61 17.23 -29.73 9.79
CA ASP A 61 17.04 -29.73 8.33
C ASP A 61 16.41 -28.43 7.77
N LEU A 62 15.91 -27.54 8.64
CA LEU A 62 15.34 -26.25 8.25
C LEU A 62 16.45 -25.26 7.88
N LYS A 63 16.29 -24.61 6.73
CA LYS A 63 17.22 -23.60 6.22
C LYS A 63 16.49 -22.29 6.02
N PRO A 64 17.14 -21.14 6.23
CA PRO A 64 16.55 -19.84 5.93
C PRO A 64 16.09 -19.78 4.47
N GLU A 65 14.92 -19.19 4.26
CA GLU A 65 14.40 -18.93 2.93
C GLU A 65 15.06 -17.66 2.37
N PRO A 66 15.62 -17.70 1.15
CA PRO A 66 16.21 -16.51 0.55
C PRO A 66 15.16 -15.44 0.23
N TYR A 67 15.48 -14.18 0.51
CA TYR A 67 14.66 -13.06 0.05
C TYR A 67 14.82 -12.86 -1.48
N PRO A 68 13.74 -12.56 -2.20
CA PRO A 68 13.81 -12.34 -3.64
C PRO A 68 14.58 -11.06 -3.96
N ALA A 69 15.21 -11.03 -5.13
CA ALA A 69 15.74 -9.79 -5.67
C ALA A 69 14.60 -8.80 -5.97
N TYR A 70 14.89 -7.51 -5.83
CA TYR A 70 13.94 -6.46 -6.18
C TYR A 70 13.66 -6.47 -7.70
N PRO A 71 12.41 -6.27 -8.14
CA PRO A 71 12.09 -6.30 -9.56
C PRO A 71 12.74 -5.11 -10.28
N GLY A 72 13.57 -5.37 -11.29
CA GLY A 72 14.20 -4.30 -12.09
C GLY A 72 13.22 -3.49 -12.95
N THR A 73 12.01 -4.01 -13.19
CA THR A 73 10.90 -3.25 -13.78
C THR A 73 9.66 -3.53 -12.95
N VAL A 74 8.98 -2.48 -12.51
CA VAL A 74 7.79 -2.57 -11.66
C VAL A 74 6.53 -2.54 -12.52
N THR A 75 5.87 -3.69 -12.63
CA THR A 75 4.51 -3.88 -13.14
C THR A 75 3.64 -4.50 -12.04
N ALA A 76 2.33 -4.58 -12.24
CA ALA A 76 1.46 -5.27 -11.29
C ALA A 76 1.93 -6.72 -11.01
N GLU A 77 2.26 -7.47 -12.08
CA GLU A 77 2.71 -8.86 -11.98
C GLU A 77 4.05 -8.99 -11.24
N SER A 78 5.02 -8.12 -11.53
CA SER A 78 6.32 -8.19 -10.86
C SER A 78 6.26 -7.71 -9.41
N ALA A 79 5.38 -6.74 -9.11
CA ALA A 79 5.14 -6.28 -7.75
C ALA A 79 4.48 -7.38 -6.91
N GLU A 80 3.45 -8.06 -7.45
CA GLU A 80 2.83 -9.23 -6.82
C GLU A 80 3.86 -10.33 -6.57
N GLY A 81 4.61 -10.72 -7.60
CA GLY A 81 5.62 -11.76 -7.49
C GLY A 81 6.70 -11.43 -6.45
N PHE A 82 7.16 -10.18 -6.41
CA PHE A 82 8.10 -9.73 -5.39
C PHE A 82 7.48 -9.84 -3.98
N VAL A 83 6.30 -9.27 -3.77
CA VAL A 83 5.64 -9.22 -2.46
C VAL A 83 5.32 -10.61 -1.93
N VAL A 84 4.81 -11.52 -2.77
CA VAL A 84 4.50 -12.90 -2.35
C VAL A 84 5.75 -13.61 -1.87
N ASN A 85 6.83 -13.60 -2.65
CA ASN A 85 8.06 -14.31 -2.29
C ASN A 85 8.78 -13.62 -1.12
N TYR A 86 8.79 -12.29 -1.07
CA TYR A 86 9.41 -11.53 0.01
C TYR A 86 8.69 -11.78 1.34
N HIS A 87 7.35 -11.72 1.34
CA HIS A 87 6.56 -11.94 2.54
C HIS A 87 6.61 -13.39 3.00
N TYR A 88 6.61 -14.35 2.08
CA TYR A 88 6.84 -15.76 2.41
C TYR A 88 8.17 -15.95 3.14
N ALA A 89 9.27 -15.44 2.58
CA ALA A 89 10.59 -15.53 3.20
C ALA A 89 10.62 -14.80 4.56
N LEU A 90 9.98 -13.63 4.66
CA LEU A 90 9.87 -12.87 5.90
C LEU A 90 9.22 -13.69 7.02
N VAL A 91 8.02 -14.22 6.79
CA VAL A 91 7.28 -14.99 7.79
C VAL A 91 7.99 -16.31 8.12
N TYR A 92 8.53 -17.00 7.10
CA TYR A 92 9.28 -18.23 7.31
C TYR A 92 10.52 -18.00 8.19
N ASN A 93 11.32 -16.98 7.88
CA ASN A 93 12.55 -16.69 8.61
C ASN A 93 12.29 -16.16 10.03
N GLU A 94 11.21 -15.41 10.23
CA GLU A 94 10.76 -15.01 11.56
C GLU A 94 10.38 -16.23 12.41
N ILE A 95 9.58 -17.14 11.87
CA ILE A 95 9.21 -18.39 12.56
C ILE A 95 10.46 -19.22 12.85
N LEU A 96 11.33 -19.41 11.87
CA LEU A 96 12.58 -20.15 12.01
C LEU A 96 13.46 -19.58 13.12
N THR A 97 13.46 -18.26 13.35
CA THR A 97 14.19 -17.62 14.45
C THR A 97 13.80 -18.19 15.82
N HIS A 98 12.55 -18.59 15.99
CA HIS A 98 11.99 -19.11 17.24
C HIS A 98 11.79 -20.63 17.29
N SER A 99 11.88 -21.33 16.15
CA SER A 99 11.71 -22.80 16.06
C SER A 99 12.82 -23.60 16.75
N THR A 100 12.59 -24.91 16.93
CA THR A 100 13.60 -25.89 17.32
C THR A 100 14.07 -26.70 16.10
N GLU A 101 15.07 -27.57 16.27
CA GLU A 101 15.58 -28.44 15.19
C GLU A 101 14.57 -29.50 14.72
N ASN A 102 13.53 -29.77 15.52
CA ASN A 102 12.49 -30.76 15.24
C ASN A 102 11.16 -30.12 14.81
N THR A 103 11.14 -28.81 14.54
CA THR A 103 9.94 -28.12 14.08
C THR A 103 9.69 -28.40 12.59
N THR A 104 8.43 -28.63 12.22
CA THR A 104 7.95 -28.53 10.84
C THR A 104 7.33 -27.16 10.64
N ILE A 105 7.67 -26.48 9.54
CA ILE A 105 7.10 -25.18 9.17
C ILE A 105 6.36 -25.34 7.85
N SER A 106 5.09 -24.95 7.80
CA SER A 106 4.29 -24.92 6.58
C SER A 106 3.60 -23.57 6.46
N ILE A 107 3.94 -22.80 5.44
CA ILE A 107 3.40 -21.46 5.21
C ILE A 107 2.87 -21.38 3.78
N GLY A 108 1.77 -20.67 3.60
CA GLY A 108 1.28 -20.19 2.32
C GLY A 108 1.09 -18.67 2.38
N ALA A 109 1.56 -17.99 1.34
CA ALA A 109 1.34 -16.56 1.16
C ALA A 109 0.66 -16.34 -0.19
N THR A 110 -0.42 -15.57 -0.22
CA THR A 110 -1.21 -15.36 -1.43
C THR A 110 -1.60 -13.90 -1.56
N THR A 111 -1.45 -13.36 -2.77
CA THR A 111 -2.16 -12.17 -3.20
C THR A 111 -3.56 -12.59 -3.64
N LEU A 112 -4.56 -11.77 -3.33
CA LEU A 112 -5.83 -11.87 -4.04
C LEU A 112 -5.73 -10.95 -5.25
N SER A 113 -6.14 -11.41 -6.43
CA SER A 113 -6.02 -10.65 -7.69
C SER A 113 -6.73 -9.28 -7.69
N ARG A 114 -7.59 -9.02 -6.70
CA ARG A 114 -8.24 -7.73 -6.44
C ARG A 114 -7.46 -6.81 -5.48
N LEU A 115 -6.35 -7.26 -4.93
CA LEU A 115 -5.51 -6.54 -3.96
C LEU A 115 -4.20 -6.04 -4.58
N THR A 116 -4.21 -5.79 -5.89
CA THR A 116 -3.13 -5.06 -6.55
C THR A 116 -3.74 -3.90 -7.30
N GLU A 117 -3.33 -2.69 -6.95
CA GLU A 117 -3.85 -1.47 -7.56
C GLU A 117 -2.74 -0.47 -7.84
N PRO A 118 -2.82 0.28 -8.95
CA PRO A 118 -1.89 1.37 -9.23
C PRO A 118 -2.07 2.48 -8.19
N ALA A 119 -0.95 3.00 -7.69
CA ALA A 119 -0.94 4.06 -6.69
C ALA A 119 0.31 4.93 -6.86
N GLY A 120 0.14 6.24 -7.02
CA GLY A 120 1.27 7.14 -7.27
C GLY A 120 2.07 6.73 -8.53
N ASP A 121 3.36 6.44 -8.34
CA ASP A 121 4.31 5.97 -9.35
C ASP A 121 4.56 4.45 -9.31
N GLY A 122 3.77 3.71 -8.52
CA GLY A 122 3.96 2.28 -8.26
C GLY A 122 2.65 1.52 -8.05
N TYR A 123 2.72 0.47 -7.24
CA TYR A 123 1.60 -0.41 -6.94
C TYR A 123 1.46 -0.65 -5.44
N LEU A 124 0.22 -0.61 -4.96
CA LEU A 124 -0.14 -1.20 -3.67
C LEU A 124 -0.45 -2.68 -3.89
N VAL A 125 0.14 -3.53 -3.06
CA VAL A 125 -0.06 -4.99 -3.10
C VAL A 125 -0.44 -5.48 -1.72
N GLY A 126 -1.66 -5.99 -1.58
CA GLY A 126 -2.17 -6.61 -0.37
C GLY A 126 -1.91 -8.11 -0.39
N ILE A 127 -1.38 -8.62 0.72
CA ILE A 127 -1.08 -10.05 0.90
C ILE A 127 -1.78 -10.58 2.15
N GLN A 128 -2.20 -11.83 2.07
CA GLN A 128 -2.60 -12.63 3.22
C GLN A 128 -1.69 -13.84 3.31
N HIS A 129 -1.39 -14.27 4.52
CA HIS A 129 -0.69 -15.51 4.76
C HIS A 129 -1.43 -16.36 5.78
N SER A 130 -1.22 -17.66 5.65
CA SER A 130 -1.62 -18.65 6.63
C SER A 130 -0.52 -19.69 6.74
N GLY A 131 -0.35 -20.27 7.91
CA GLY A 131 0.64 -21.33 8.10
C GLY A 131 0.50 -21.96 9.47
N TYR A 132 1.31 -22.97 9.71
CA TYR A 132 1.41 -23.60 11.00
C TYR A 132 2.84 -24.07 11.27
N THR A 133 3.15 -24.22 12.55
CA THR A 133 4.28 -25.00 13.02
C THR A 133 3.80 -26.22 13.79
N GLU A 134 4.55 -27.32 13.68
CA GLU A 134 4.33 -28.53 14.46
C GLU A 134 5.67 -28.99 15.05
N GLU A 135 5.71 -29.19 16.37
CA GLU A 135 6.86 -29.79 17.06
C GLU A 135 6.62 -31.29 17.33
N GLU A 136 7.71 -32.03 17.59
CA GLU A 136 7.67 -33.49 17.80
C GLU A 136 6.81 -33.92 19.01
N ASP A 137 6.62 -33.04 19.99
CA ASP A 137 5.74 -33.27 21.14
C ASP A 137 4.25 -33.00 20.84
N GLY A 138 3.94 -32.60 19.60
CA GLY A 138 2.60 -32.29 19.12
C GLY A 138 2.16 -30.84 19.40
N LEU A 139 3.05 -29.96 19.85
CA LEU A 139 2.73 -28.54 19.94
C LEU A 139 2.48 -27.96 18.55
N HIS A 140 1.30 -27.34 18.41
CA HIS A 140 0.83 -26.75 17.16
C HIS A 140 0.57 -25.26 17.37
N ALA A 141 1.11 -24.43 16.47
CA ALA A 141 0.82 -23.01 16.44
C ALA A 141 0.38 -22.62 15.03
N ASP A 142 -0.79 -21.99 14.95
CA ASP A 142 -1.29 -21.41 13.71
C ASP A 142 -0.82 -19.97 13.54
N TYR A 143 -0.51 -19.60 12.30
CA TYR A 143 -0.10 -18.26 11.92
C TYR A 143 -1.06 -17.75 10.85
N TYR A 144 -1.66 -16.60 11.10
CA TYR A 144 -2.47 -15.89 10.12
C TYR A 144 -2.08 -14.42 10.17
N GLY A 145 -1.98 -13.80 9.01
CA GLY A 145 -1.68 -12.38 8.96
C GLY A 145 -1.90 -11.79 7.59
N ARG A 146 -1.73 -10.49 7.55
CA ARG A 146 -1.95 -9.66 6.38
C ARG A 146 -0.96 -8.51 6.40
N ALA A 147 -0.59 -8.06 5.22
CA ALA A 147 0.24 -6.88 5.04
C ALA A 147 -0.15 -6.18 3.74
N VAL A 148 0.18 -4.89 3.65
CA VAL A 148 0.15 -4.17 2.38
C VAL A 148 1.53 -3.62 2.12
N TYR A 149 1.95 -3.72 0.88
CA TYR A 149 3.22 -3.19 0.42
C TYR A 149 2.98 -2.12 -0.62
N TYR A 150 3.83 -1.09 -0.62
CA TYR A 150 3.91 -0.12 -1.69
C TYR A 150 5.21 -0.32 -2.45
N ILE A 151 5.12 -0.64 -3.73
CA ILE A 151 6.24 -1.04 -4.59
C ILE A 151 6.39 -0.01 -5.71
N THR A 152 7.51 0.71 -5.72
CA THR A 152 7.89 1.67 -6.77
C THR A 152 9.19 1.23 -7.44
N PRO A 153 9.61 1.82 -8.58
CA PRO A 153 10.92 1.53 -9.14
C PRO A 153 12.08 1.84 -8.18
N GLU A 154 11.93 2.85 -7.32
CA GLU A 154 13.01 3.36 -6.47
C GLU A 154 13.03 2.75 -5.07
N TYR A 155 11.88 2.32 -4.54
CA TYR A 155 11.79 1.82 -3.16
C TYR A 155 10.59 0.90 -2.94
N ALA A 156 10.66 0.13 -1.86
CA ALA A 156 9.49 -0.57 -1.34
C ALA A 156 9.26 -0.31 0.13
N LEU A 157 7.99 -0.18 0.48
CA LEU A 157 7.50 0.05 1.83
C LEU A 157 6.62 -1.12 2.26
N SER A 158 6.77 -1.56 3.50
CA SER A 158 5.80 -2.36 4.23
C SER A 158 4.91 -1.42 5.04
N LEU A 159 3.60 -1.52 4.87
CA LEU A 159 2.61 -0.68 5.53
C LEU A 159 1.92 -1.47 6.64
N ASN A 160 2.03 -1.01 7.88
CA ASN A 160 1.23 -1.57 8.98
C ASN A 160 -0.22 -1.10 8.87
N LEU A 161 -1.12 -2.07 8.92
CA LEU A 161 -2.55 -1.87 8.87
C LEU A 161 -3.08 -1.55 10.27
N ASP A 162 -3.81 -0.44 10.42
CA ASP A 162 -4.65 -0.18 11.59
C ASP A 162 -6.07 -0.78 11.43
N HIS A 163 -6.22 -1.68 10.44
CA HIS A 163 -7.47 -2.34 10.10
C HIS A 163 -7.49 -3.76 10.66
N ASP A 164 -8.53 -4.08 11.46
CA ASP A 164 -8.71 -5.40 12.08
C ASP A 164 -9.41 -6.44 11.17
N GLY A 165 -10.00 -6.04 10.05
CA GLY A 165 -10.73 -6.91 9.13
C GLY A 165 -9.86 -7.57 8.05
N PRO A 166 -10.41 -8.55 7.32
CA PRO A 166 -9.69 -9.20 6.24
C PRO A 166 -9.58 -8.24 5.03
N LEU A 167 -8.45 -8.28 4.32
CA LEU A 167 -8.24 -7.40 3.16
C LEU A 167 -9.22 -7.70 2.03
N ASP A 168 -9.88 -8.85 2.04
CA ASP A 168 -10.82 -9.26 1.02
C ASP A 168 -12.21 -8.59 1.18
N GLU A 169 -12.41 -7.79 2.22
CA GLU A 169 -13.59 -6.95 2.39
C GLU A 169 -13.36 -5.50 1.94
N VAL A 170 -12.11 -5.12 1.62
CA VAL A 170 -11.80 -3.74 1.22
C VAL A 170 -12.09 -3.52 -0.26
N GLU A 171 -12.69 -2.38 -0.60
CA GLU A 171 -12.96 -2.01 -1.99
C GLU A 171 -11.70 -1.53 -2.71
N SER A 172 -10.76 -0.94 -1.97
CA SER A 172 -9.47 -0.44 -2.46
C SER A 172 -8.45 -0.39 -1.33
N LEU A 173 -7.18 -0.67 -1.65
CA LEU A 173 -6.09 -0.56 -0.67
C LEU A 173 -5.85 0.89 -0.25
N GLN A 174 -6.00 1.85 -1.16
CA GLN A 174 -5.98 3.29 -0.84
C GLN A 174 -7.02 3.72 0.20
N SER A 175 -8.09 2.94 0.39
CA SER A 175 -9.12 3.23 1.41
C SER A 175 -8.79 2.70 2.80
N VAL A 176 -7.72 1.92 2.94
CA VAL A 176 -7.32 1.30 4.21
C VAL A 176 -6.62 2.34 5.08
N ASN A 177 -6.91 2.31 6.38
CA ASN A 177 -6.20 3.14 7.34
C ASN A 177 -4.84 2.49 7.68
N TYR A 178 -3.78 3.26 7.49
CA TYR A 178 -2.41 2.84 7.76
C TYR A 178 -1.88 3.58 8.99
N SER A 179 -1.10 2.86 9.80
CA SER A 179 -0.43 3.46 10.94
C SER A 179 0.71 4.35 10.45
N SER A 180 0.68 5.64 10.77
CA SER A 180 1.76 6.58 10.38
C SER A 180 3.11 6.21 11.00
N SER A 181 3.13 5.56 12.17
CA SER A 181 4.34 5.02 12.80
C SER A 181 4.76 3.65 12.28
N GLY A 182 4.06 3.11 11.29
CA GLY A 182 4.16 1.72 10.87
C GLY A 182 4.57 1.50 9.42
N THR A 183 5.09 2.54 8.76
CA THR A 183 5.69 2.41 7.43
C THR A 183 7.17 2.07 7.57
N LEU A 184 7.57 0.92 7.03
CA LEU A 184 8.94 0.44 7.06
C LEU A 184 9.49 0.33 5.66
N THR A 185 10.66 0.93 5.42
CA THR A 185 11.34 0.85 4.13
C THR A 185 12.10 -0.46 4.06
N ILE A 186 11.65 -1.37 3.20
CA ILE A 186 12.22 -2.72 3.03
C ILE A 186 13.23 -2.80 1.89
N TYR A 187 13.21 -1.82 0.99
CA TYR A 187 14.17 -1.69 -0.10
C TYR A 187 14.31 -0.21 -0.48
N CYS A 188 15.55 0.19 -0.77
CA CYS A 188 15.88 1.45 -1.44
C CYS A 188 16.88 1.15 -2.55
N GLN A 189 16.57 1.64 -3.76
CA GLN A 189 17.55 1.70 -4.82
C GLN A 189 18.66 2.65 -4.40
N SER A 190 19.91 2.17 -4.46
CA SER A 190 21.07 3.02 -4.25
C SER A 190 21.34 3.80 -5.54
N ASP A 191 21.63 5.09 -5.43
CA ASP A 191 22.23 5.85 -6.52
C ASP A 191 23.66 5.33 -6.75
N GLU A 192 23.84 4.36 -7.66
CA GLU A 192 25.16 3.96 -8.17
C GLU A 192 25.66 4.88 -9.29
#